data_AF-F7NN77-F1
#
_entry.id   AF-F7NN77-F1
#
_cell.length_a   1.000
_cell.length_b   1.000
_cell.length_c   1.000
_cell.angle_alpha   90.00
_cell.angle_beta   90.00
_cell.angle_gamma   90.00
#
_symmetry.space_group_name_H-M   'P 1'
#
loop_
_entity.id
_entity.type
_entity.pdbx_description
1 polymer ?
#
loop_
_entity_poly.entity_id
_entity_poly.type
_entity_poly.pdbx_seq_one_letter_code
_entity_poly.pdbx_strand_id
1 'polypeptide(L)'
;MAIAVFFNQEKSFDELAALIFQQLGVSAYNEGESSFSIGGYYYFANLLGLRIELAMNNYDYEDQYVYLMMVDKATGSKVDRSLLRPVAELIATHLSDKLDIEVGVESGYTDEGNLALKVFSKVDNEIRSELRKSEINR
;
A
#
# COMPACT_ATOMS: atom_id res chain seq x y z
N MET A 1 5.64 -3.23 -13.07
CA MET A 1 5.16 -1.99 -12.43
C MET A 1 5.00 -2.33 -10.98
N ALA A 2 5.36 -1.43 -10.08
CA ALA A 2 4.99 -1.57 -8.69
C ALA A 2 3.46 -1.60 -8.56
N ILE A 3 2.94 -2.18 -7.48
CA ILE A 3 1.50 -2.16 -7.16
C ILE A 3 1.31 -1.24 -5.95
N ALA A 4 0.44 -0.24 -6.10
CA ALA A 4 0.09 0.69 -5.05
C ALA A 4 -0.96 0.11 -4.09
N VAL A 5 -0.76 0.36 -2.80
CA VAL A 5 -1.65 0.00 -1.69
C VAL A 5 -1.91 1.26 -0.87
N PHE A 6 -3.17 1.62 -0.66
CA PHE A 6 -3.62 2.87 -0.06
C PHE A 6 -4.39 2.61 1.23
N PHE A 7 -4.15 3.41 2.26
CA PHE A 7 -4.86 3.26 3.54
C PHE A 7 -4.73 4.52 4.41
N ASN A 8 -5.53 4.56 5.48
CA ASN A 8 -5.52 5.61 6.50
C ASN A 8 -5.21 5.03 7.89
N GLN A 9 -4.54 5.82 8.72
CA GLN A 9 -4.29 5.53 10.14
C GLN A 9 -4.07 6.84 10.90
N GLU A 10 -4.55 6.92 12.14
CA GLU A 10 -4.34 8.07 13.02
C GLU A 10 -3.02 7.93 13.80
N LYS A 11 -1.90 7.84 13.08
CA LYS A 11 -0.56 7.70 13.65
C LYS A 11 0.42 8.66 12.99
N SER A 12 1.49 9.03 13.69
CA SER A 12 2.60 9.69 13.00
C SER A 12 3.22 8.72 11.98
N PHE A 13 3.87 9.27 10.96
CA PHE A 13 4.42 8.44 9.87
C PHE A 13 5.49 7.45 10.36
N ASP A 14 6.30 7.85 11.34
CA ASP A 14 7.33 7.00 11.95
C ASP A 14 6.72 5.84 12.76
N GLU A 15 5.70 6.14 13.57
CA GLU A 15 4.96 5.12 14.32
C GLU A 15 4.22 4.15 13.40
N LEU A 16 3.65 4.67 12.31
CA LEU A 16 3.00 3.87 11.30
C LEU A 16 3.98 2.93 10.61
N ALA A 17 5.16 3.43 10.24
CA ALA A 17 6.20 2.60 9.63
C ALA A 17 6.61 1.44 10.56
N ALA A 18 6.88 1.75 11.83
CA ALA A 18 7.20 0.73 12.82
C ALA A 18 6.09 -0.31 12.94
N LEU A 19 4.83 0.12 13.04
CA LEU A 19 3.68 -0.76 13.13
C LEU A 19 3.53 -1.66 11.90
N ILE A 20 3.57 -1.07 10.71
CA ILE A 20 3.38 -1.78 9.43
C ILE A 20 4.48 -2.82 9.25
N PHE A 21 5.76 -2.45 9.38
CA PHE A 21 6.85 -3.40 9.21
C PHE A 21 6.84 -4.48 10.29
N GLN A 22 6.44 -4.16 11.52
CA GLN A 22 6.21 -5.17 12.56
C GLN A 22 5.12 -6.17 12.18
N GLN A 23 3.97 -5.72 11.66
CA GLN A 23 2.90 -6.63 11.19
C GLN A 23 3.37 -7.52 10.05
N LEU A 24 4.23 -7.00 9.17
CA LEU A 24 4.83 -7.77 8.08
C LEU A 24 5.98 -8.68 8.52
N GLY A 25 6.29 -8.75 9.83
CA GLY A 25 7.37 -9.58 10.37
C GLY A 25 8.77 -9.07 10.03
N VAL A 26 8.90 -7.79 9.68
CA VAL A 26 10.15 -7.13 9.34
C VAL A 26 10.68 -6.42 10.58
N SER A 27 11.81 -6.89 11.11
CA SER A 27 12.46 -6.31 12.30
C SER A 27 13.39 -5.14 11.99
N ALA A 28 13.79 -4.96 10.73
CA ALA A 28 14.67 -3.88 10.30
C ALA A 28 14.21 -3.35 8.94
N TYR A 29 13.93 -2.05 8.90
CA TYR A 29 13.61 -1.29 7.70
C TYR A 29 14.52 -0.06 7.64
N ASN A 30 14.66 0.53 6.46
CA ASN A 30 15.52 1.69 6.23
C ASN A 30 14.67 2.90 5.87
N GLU A 31 15.20 4.08 6.17
CA GLU A 31 14.70 5.34 5.64
C GLU A 31 15.39 5.65 4.31
N GLY A 32 14.66 6.26 3.39
CA GLY A 32 15.19 6.82 2.16
C GLY A 32 14.64 8.22 1.91
N GLU A 33 15.39 9.04 1.20
CA GLU A 33 14.98 10.40 0.84
C GLU A 33 14.28 10.42 -0.53
N SER A 34 13.25 11.26 -0.67
CA SER A 34 12.55 11.47 -1.94
C SER A 34 12.04 12.89 -2.05
N SER A 35 12.43 13.58 -3.13
CA SER A 35 11.88 14.89 -3.50
C SER A 35 10.42 14.82 -3.93
N PHE A 36 9.88 13.61 -4.15
CA PHE A 36 8.51 13.44 -4.62
C PHE A 36 7.54 13.23 -3.45
N SER A 37 7.95 12.64 -2.33
CA SER A 37 7.07 12.42 -1.16
C SER A 37 6.75 13.73 -0.41
N ILE A 38 5.51 13.88 0.08
CA ILE A 38 5.04 15.07 0.83
C ILE A 38 5.90 15.35 2.09
N GLY A 39 6.47 14.30 2.70
CA GLY A 39 7.37 14.42 3.85
C GLY A 39 8.86 14.55 3.51
N GLY A 40 9.26 14.37 2.25
CA GLY A 40 10.66 14.33 1.83
C GLY A 40 11.38 12.99 2.06
N TYR A 41 10.71 12.01 2.67
CA TYR A 41 11.27 10.67 2.95
C TYR A 41 10.21 9.57 2.88
N TYR A 42 10.69 8.34 2.85
CA TYR A 42 9.92 7.10 2.84
C TYR A 42 10.65 6.03 3.66
N TYR A 43 9.92 5.00 4.07
CA TYR A 43 10.52 3.81 4.70
C TYR A 43 10.43 2.61 3.79
N PHE A 44 11.44 1.75 3.79
CA PHE A 44 11.41 0.55 2.96
C PHE A 44 12.08 -0.66 3.60
N ALA A 45 11.62 -1.83 3.19
CA ALA A 45 12.23 -3.11 3.50
C ALA A 45 12.27 -4.01 2.27
N ASN A 46 13.27 -4.90 2.23
CA ASN A 46 13.31 -5.96 1.23
C ASN A 46 12.90 -7.28 1.87
N LEU A 47 11.84 -7.90 1.34
CA LEU A 47 11.28 -9.16 1.83
C LEU A 47 11.16 -10.15 0.67
N LEU A 48 11.85 -11.28 0.74
CA LEU A 48 11.76 -12.37 -0.25
C LEU A 48 11.96 -11.91 -1.72
N GLY A 49 12.85 -10.94 -1.94
CA GLY A 49 13.11 -10.39 -3.28
C GLY A 49 12.08 -9.36 -3.77
N LEU A 50 11.16 -8.95 -2.91
CA LEU A 50 10.28 -7.79 -3.07
C LEU A 50 10.84 -6.61 -2.27
N ARG A 51 10.57 -5.40 -2.77
CA ARG A 51 10.76 -4.15 -2.06
C ARG A 51 9.37 -3.65 -1.66
N ILE A 52 9.19 -3.42 -0.38
CA ILE A 52 8.00 -2.80 0.20
C ILE A 52 8.42 -1.42 0.65
N GLU A 53 7.82 -0.39 0.07
CA GLU A 53 8.11 1.01 0.35
C GLU A 53 6.85 1.67 0.88
N LEU A 54 6.96 2.44 1.96
CA LEU A 54 5.88 3.16 2.62
C LEU A 54 6.19 4.65 2.55
N ALA A 55 5.24 5.44 2.09
CA ALA A 55 5.34 6.89 1.91
C ALA A 55 4.02 7.58 2.32
N MET A 56 4.07 8.89 2.57
CA MET A 56 2.87 9.71 2.56
C MET A 56 2.33 9.77 1.11
N ASN A 57 1.02 9.60 0.95
CA ASN A 57 0.39 9.57 -0.35
C ASN A 57 0.45 10.95 -1.01
N ASN A 58 1.02 10.99 -2.20
CA ASN A 58 1.17 12.16 -3.07
C ASN A 58 0.70 11.83 -4.50
N TYR A 59 -0.10 10.77 -4.63
CA TYR A 59 -0.52 10.16 -5.88
C TYR A 59 -2.04 10.21 -6.01
N ASP A 60 -2.63 9.34 -6.84
CA ASP A 60 -4.07 9.18 -6.92
C ASP A 60 -4.71 8.95 -5.53
N TYR A 61 -5.94 9.44 -5.38
CA TYR A 61 -6.71 9.37 -4.14
C TYR A 61 -6.06 10.07 -2.93
N GLU A 62 -5.21 11.08 -3.12
CA GLU A 62 -4.63 11.87 -2.00
C GLU A 62 -5.67 12.49 -1.07
N ASP A 63 -6.86 12.84 -1.58
CA ASP A 63 -7.99 13.34 -0.78
C ASP A 63 -8.66 12.27 0.08
N GLN A 64 -8.45 10.99 -0.23
CA GLN A 64 -9.13 9.85 0.42
C GLN A 64 -8.18 8.99 1.25
N TYR A 65 -6.90 8.90 0.88
CA TYR A 65 -5.90 8.10 1.56
C TYR A 65 -4.64 8.91 1.85
N VAL A 66 -4.24 8.92 3.12
CA VAL A 66 -3.07 9.65 3.62
C VAL A 66 -1.76 8.91 3.34
N TYR A 67 -1.78 7.57 3.26
CA TYR A 67 -0.58 6.76 3.11
C TYR A 67 -0.62 5.88 1.86
N LEU A 68 0.56 5.68 1.30
CA LEU A 68 0.81 4.84 0.13
C LEU A 68 1.91 3.83 0.46
N MET A 69 1.65 2.56 0.18
CA MET A 69 2.65 1.50 0.16
C MET A 69 2.82 0.97 -1.26
N MET A 70 4.05 0.92 -1.73
CA MET A 70 4.42 0.37 -3.03
C MET A 70 5.04 -1.02 -2.85
N VAL A 71 4.46 -2.00 -3.52
CA VAL A 71 5.00 -3.36 -3.62
C VAL A 71 5.65 -3.51 -4.99
N ASP A 72 6.99 -3.53 -5.03
CA ASP A 72 7.75 -3.77 -6.25
C ASP A 72 8.74 -4.91 -6.05
N LYS A 73 9.38 -5.28 -7.14
CA LYS A 73 10.51 -6.19 -7.16
C LYS A 73 11.76 -5.48 -6.64
N ALA A 74 12.48 -6.11 -5.70
CA ALA A 74 13.77 -5.58 -5.25
C ALA A 74 14.81 -5.60 -6.39
N THR A 75 15.72 -4.63 -6.40
CA THR A 75 16.80 -4.54 -7.40
C THR A 75 17.61 -5.84 -7.46
N GLY A 76 17.83 -6.37 -8.66
CA GLY A 76 18.56 -7.62 -8.88
C GLY A 76 17.79 -8.91 -8.55
N SER A 77 16.56 -8.80 -8.04
CA SER A 77 15.70 -9.96 -7.78
C SER A 77 15.31 -10.69 -9.07
N LYS A 78 14.87 -11.95 -8.96
CA LYS A 78 14.26 -12.74 -10.06
C LYS A 78 12.77 -12.99 -9.87
N VAL A 79 12.13 -12.37 -8.88
CA VAL A 79 10.69 -12.47 -8.65
C VAL A 79 9.91 -12.11 -9.93
N ASP A 80 8.89 -12.90 -10.23
CA ASP A 80 7.94 -12.66 -11.31
C ASP A 80 7.02 -11.49 -10.94
N ARG A 81 6.86 -10.56 -11.87
CA ARG A 81 5.98 -9.38 -11.70
C ARG A 81 4.51 -9.76 -11.57
N SER A 82 4.10 -10.92 -12.09
CA SER A 82 2.75 -11.44 -11.92
C SER A 82 2.36 -11.65 -10.45
N LEU A 83 3.35 -11.84 -9.57
CA LEU A 83 3.15 -12.06 -8.13
C LEU A 83 2.96 -10.78 -7.32
N LEU A 84 3.30 -9.61 -7.87
CA LEU A 84 3.26 -8.35 -7.11
C LEU A 84 1.85 -8.02 -6.62
N ARG A 85 0.85 -8.21 -7.49
CA ARG A 85 -0.56 -7.96 -7.18
C ARG A 85 -1.11 -8.94 -6.14
N PRO A 86 -1.00 -10.27 -6.32
CA PRO A 86 -1.40 -11.23 -5.28
C PRO A 86 -0.75 -10.94 -3.92
N VAL A 87 0.53 -10.54 -3.90
CA VAL A 87 1.22 -10.19 -2.65
C VAL A 87 0.68 -8.89 -2.05
N ALA A 88 0.43 -7.86 -2.85
CA ALA A 88 -0.20 -6.62 -2.39
C ALA A 88 -1.60 -6.87 -1.79
N GLU A 89 -2.40 -7.73 -2.42
CA GLU A 89 -3.71 -8.13 -1.90
C GLU A 89 -3.61 -8.94 -0.59
N LEU A 90 -2.59 -9.79 -0.45
CA LEU A 90 -2.32 -10.50 0.80
C LEU A 90 -1.92 -9.54 1.92
N ILE A 91 -1.05 -8.57 1.62
CA ILE A 91 -0.66 -7.50 2.55
C ILE A 91 -1.91 -6.71 2.96
N ALA A 92 -2.74 -6.28 2.01
CA ALA A 92 -3.95 -5.52 2.29
C ALA A 92 -4.94 -6.28 3.18
N THR A 93 -5.17 -7.57 2.88
CA THR A 93 -6.01 -8.45 3.70
C THR A 93 -5.46 -8.55 5.12
N HIS A 94 -4.15 -8.74 5.26
CA HIS A 94 -3.50 -8.87 6.57
C HIS A 94 -3.57 -7.57 7.38
N LEU A 95 -3.25 -6.43 6.76
CA LEU A 95 -3.32 -5.12 7.41
C LEU A 95 -4.74 -4.77 7.82
N SER A 96 -5.72 -5.02 6.95
CA SER A 96 -7.13 -4.82 7.26
C SER A 96 -7.57 -5.66 8.46
N ASP A 97 -7.16 -6.92 8.55
CA ASP A 97 -7.48 -7.78 9.71
C ASP A 97 -6.81 -7.31 11.00
N LYS A 98 -5.51 -6.95 10.95
CA LYS A 98 -4.72 -6.65 12.14
C LYS A 98 -4.92 -5.24 12.68
N LEU A 99 -5.20 -4.29 11.79
CA LEU A 99 -5.31 -2.88 12.16
C LEU A 99 -6.76 -2.38 12.15
N ASP A 100 -7.71 -3.21 11.71
CA ASP A 100 -9.13 -2.84 11.58
C ASP A 100 -9.33 -1.58 10.73
N ILE A 101 -8.67 -1.57 9.56
CA ILE A 101 -8.70 -0.46 8.61
C ILE A 101 -9.15 -0.91 7.22
N GLU A 102 -9.65 0.05 6.46
CA GLU A 102 -9.85 -0.10 5.02
C GLU A 102 -8.50 0.02 4.29
N VAL A 103 -8.22 -0.91 3.37
CA VAL A 103 -7.01 -0.91 2.55
C VAL A 103 -7.36 -1.11 1.08
N GLY A 104 -7.05 -0.14 0.23
CA GLY A 104 -7.23 -0.21 -1.22
C GLY A 104 -5.99 -0.74 -1.93
N VAL A 105 -6.15 -1.65 -2.88
CA VAL A 105 -5.07 -2.11 -3.77
C VAL A 105 -5.40 -1.66 -5.18
N GLU A 106 -4.46 -0.99 -5.85
CA GLU A 106 -4.60 -0.62 -7.26
C GLU A 106 -5.00 -1.84 -8.09
N SER A 107 -6.13 -1.81 -8.78
CA SER A 107 -6.66 -2.89 -9.62
C SER A 107 -6.57 -2.63 -11.13
N GLY A 108 -5.99 -1.51 -11.54
CA GLY A 108 -5.89 -1.06 -12.94
C GLY A 108 -6.65 0.25 -13.16
N TYR A 109 -7.04 0.52 -14.41
CA TYR A 109 -7.77 1.73 -14.78
C TYR A 109 -9.16 1.39 -15.29
N THR A 110 -10.11 2.27 -15.04
CA THR A 110 -11.45 2.27 -15.63
C THR A 110 -11.39 2.69 -17.11
N ASP A 111 -12.46 2.47 -17.85
CA ASP A 111 -12.57 2.91 -19.26
C ASP A 111 -12.46 4.43 -19.42
N GLU A 112 -12.74 5.18 -18.35
CA GLU A 112 -12.61 6.64 -18.26
C GLU A 112 -11.19 7.10 -17.93
N GLY A 113 -10.26 6.16 -17.71
CA GLY A 113 -8.86 6.44 -17.38
C GLY A 113 -8.60 6.70 -15.89
N ASN A 114 -9.60 6.53 -15.02
CA ASN A 114 -9.44 6.69 -13.57
C ASN A 114 -8.88 5.40 -12.93
N LEU A 115 -8.01 5.53 -11.94
CA LEU A 115 -7.48 4.39 -11.18
C LEU A 115 -8.63 3.68 -10.45
N ALA A 116 -8.70 2.35 -10.56
CA ALA A 116 -9.63 1.51 -9.82
C ALA A 116 -8.90 0.84 -8.65
N LEU A 117 -9.60 0.66 -7.53
CA LEU A 117 -9.09 -0.02 -6.34
C LEU A 117 -9.90 -1.27 -6.04
N LYS A 118 -9.23 -2.34 -5.64
CA LYS A 118 -9.83 -3.44 -4.88
C LYS A 118 -9.65 -3.13 -3.40
N VAL A 119 -10.73 -2.81 -2.74
CA VAL A 119 -10.77 -2.35 -1.34
C VAL A 119 -11.03 -3.53 -0.43
N PHE A 120 -10.24 -3.68 0.62
CA PHE A 120 -10.34 -4.71 1.65
C PHE A 120 -10.76 -4.07 2.98
N SER A 121 -11.78 -4.62 3.62
CA SER A 121 -12.27 -4.14 4.91
C SER A 121 -12.79 -5.29 5.77
N LYS A 122 -12.74 -5.12 7.09
CA LYS A 122 -13.26 -6.07 8.06
C LYS A 122 -14.73 -5.76 8.36
N VAL A 123 -15.61 -6.73 8.13
CA VAL A 123 -17.05 -6.64 8.40
C VAL A 123 -17.47 -7.91 9.12
N ASP A 124 -18.06 -7.78 10.31
CA ASP A 124 -18.51 -8.92 11.13
C ASP A 124 -17.42 -9.98 11.40
N ASN A 125 -16.17 -9.54 11.59
CA ASN A 125 -14.97 -10.38 11.73
C ASN A 125 -14.52 -11.15 10.48
N GLU A 126 -15.09 -10.86 9.32
CA GLU A 126 -14.66 -11.40 8.03
C GLU A 126 -14.02 -10.30 7.18
N ILE A 127 -12.95 -10.62 6.46
CA ILE A 127 -12.41 -9.71 5.45
C ILE A 127 -13.22 -9.84 4.18
N ARG A 128 -13.77 -8.71 3.72
CA ARG A 128 -14.49 -8.59 2.46
C ARG A 128 -13.67 -7.73 1.50
N SER A 129 -13.90 -7.93 0.21
CA SER A 129 -13.32 -7.07 -0.81
C SER A 129 -14.35 -6.61 -1.84
N GLU A 130 -14.26 -5.34 -2.24
CA GLU A 130 -15.08 -4.73 -3.29
C GLU A 130 -14.23 -3.94 -4.28
N LEU A 131 -14.76 -3.68 -5.48
CA LEU A 131 -14.12 -2.80 -6.44
C LEU A 131 -14.68 -1.39 -6.28
N ARG A 132 -13.82 -0.42 -5.96
CA ARG A 132 -14.15 1.01 -5.90
C ARG A 132 -13.48 1.74 -7.06
N LYS A 133 -14.23 2.61 -7.72
CA LYS A 133 -13.73 3.49 -8.79
C LYS A 133 -13.59 4.89 -8.22
N SER A 134 -12.57 5.64 -8.64
CA SER A 134 -12.44 7.03 -8.19
C SER A 134 -13.56 7.83 -8.86
N GLU A 135 -14.44 8.41 -8.05
CA GLU A 135 -15.30 9.50 -8.51
C GLU A 135 -14.43 10.75 -8.50
N ILE A 136 -13.69 11.01 -9.59
CA ILE A 136 -13.09 12.34 -9.76
C ILE A 136 -14.25 13.29 -10.07
N ASN A 137 -14.80 13.92 -9.03
CA ASN A 137 -15.59 15.14 -9.22
C ASN A 137 -14.63 16.24 -9.69
N ARG A 138 -14.42 16.33 -11.01
CA ARG A 138 -13.75 17.48 -11.64
C ARG A 138 -14.63 18.72 -11.57
#